data_AF-A0A6V8DV59-F1
#
_entry.id   AF-A0A6V8DV59-F1
#
_cell.length_a   1.000
_cell.length_b   1.000
_cell.length_c   1.000
_cell.angle_alpha   90.00
_cell.angle_beta   90.00
_cell.angle_gamma   90.00
#
_symmetry.space_group_name_H-M   'P 1'
#
loop_
_entity.id
_entity.type
_entity.pdbx_description
1 polymer ?
#
loop_
_entity_poly.entity_id
_entity_poly.type
_entity_poly.pdbx_seq_one_letter_code
_entity_poly.pdbx_strand_id
1 'polypeptide(L)'
;MPPPPPGINFPPPPPLPTPPPPPPLDEVVTTPDPEIEVDDATPSPPPTDFHSHWEKRKNDGDAPSVESRESMYGHIDRISSGQVGSLMDRFSDRFGSELDREIIVLRKKQQQDLLAIKPTVELISAPESDEEDIDDASEDDESQDLFPEFFGVVNNLLGDMEEDFINAFVSSDDFPLFQSVGESPTDCDEETRSEFFSMINRVLGELPEDKIEDFISSPGFEIYQKMGELYS
;
A
#
# COMPACT_ATOMS: atom_id res chain seq x y z
N MET A 1 21.53 -38.76 15.52
CA MET A 1 21.45 -37.75 16.59
C MET A 1 22.42 -38.16 17.70
N PRO A 2 23.38 -37.31 18.10
CA PRO A 2 24.20 -37.59 19.29
C PRO A 2 23.38 -37.33 20.58
N PRO A 3 23.65 -38.05 21.68
CA PRO A 3 22.93 -37.85 22.95
C PRO A 3 23.39 -36.58 23.69
N PRO A 4 22.51 -35.93 24.47
CA PRO A 4 22.84 -34.71 25.20
C PRO A 4 23.82 -34.97 26.38
N PRO A 5 24.62 -33.96 26.77
CA PRO A 5 25.61 -34.10 27.84
C PRO A 5 24.94 -34.31 29.21
N PRO A 6 25.45 -35.22 30.05
CA PRO A 6 24.92 -35.45 31.38
C PRO A 6 25.43 -34.40 32.37
N GLY A 7 24.51 -33.81 33.17
CA GLY A 7 24.86 -33.31 34.51
C GLY A 7 24.81 -31.81 34.79
N ILE A 8 23.91 -31.02 34.20
CA ILE A 8 23.57 -29.69 34.76
C ILE A 8 22.15 -29.76 35.32
N ASN A 9 22.05 -29.99 36.62
CA ASN A 9 20.81 -29.95 37.38
C ASN A 9 20.41 -28.48 37.59
N PHE A 10 19.64 -27.91 36.66
CA PHE A 10 19.02 -26.61 36.89
C PHE A 10 17.90 -26.75 37.93
N PRO A 11 17.85 -25.89 38.97
CA PRO A 11 16.68 -25.86 39.85
C PRO A 11 15.44 -25.49 39.02
N PRO A 12 14.26 -26.03 39.35
CA PRO A 12 13.04 -25.70 38.62
C PRO A 12 12.81 -24.18 38.69
N PRO A 13 12.40 -23.54 37.58
CA PRO A 13 12.03 -22.14 37.60
C PRO A 13 10.89 -21.92 38.61
N PRO A 14 10.85 -20.76 39.30
CA PRO A 14 9.74 -20.44 40.19
C PRO A 14 8.42 -20.46 39.43
N PRO A 15 7.30 -20.85 40.07
CA PRO A 15 6.00 -20.86 39.41
C PRO A 15 5.67 -19.44 38.93
N LEU A 16 5.27 -19.33 37.66
CA LEU A 16 4.70 -18.10 37.12
C LEU A 16 3.46 -17.73 37.96
N PRO A 17 3.24 -16.44 38.27
CA PRO A 17 2.00 -16.01 38.91
C PRO A 17 0.81 -16.42 38.02
N THR A 18 -0.15 -17.12 38.60
CA THR A 18 -1.37 -17.53 37.91
C THR A 18 -2.15 -16.29 37.48
N PRO A 19 -2.65 -16.23 36.23
CA PRO A 19 -3.55 -15.15 35.82
C PRO A 19 -4.81 -15.15 36.71
N PRO A 20 -5.40 -13.98 37.03
CA PRO A 20 -6.62 -13.91 37.81
C PRO A 20 -7.76 -14.65 37.08
N PRO A 21 -8.66 -15.31 37.82
CA PRO A 21 -9.79 -16.01 37.21
C PRO A 21 -10.71 -15.02 36.47
N PRO A 22 -11.30 -15.42 35.33
CA PRO A 22 -12.32 -14.61 34.68
C PRO A 22 -13.52 -14.44 35.64
N PRO A 23 -14.18 -13.27 35.63
CA PRO A 23 -15.38 -13.07 36.43
C PRO A 23 -16.46 -14.09 36.03
N PRO A 24 -17.29 -14.56 36.98
CA PRO A 24 -18.37 -15.47 36.67
C PRO A 24 -19.35 -14.80 35.70
N LEU A 25 -19.73 -15.55 34.67
CA LEU A 25 -20.84 -15.20 33.78
C LEU A 25 -22.13 -15.47 34.55
N ASP A 26 -22.57 -14.49 35.35
CA ASP A 26 -23.89 -14.54 35.97
C ASP A 26 -24.96 -14.05 34.99
N GLU A 27 -25.93 -14.94 34.79
CA GLU A 27 -27.16 -14.76 34.06
C GLU A 27 -27.89 -13.45 34.39
N VAL A 28 -28.60 -12.93 33.39
CA VAL A 28 -29.61 -11.89 33.51
C VAL A 28 -30.52 -12.15 34.72
N VAL A 29 -30.34 -11.35 35.78
CA VAL A 29 -31.34 -11.17 36.84
C VAL A 29 -31.67 -9.68 36.94
N THR A 30 -32.85 -9.38 36.43
CA THR A 30 -33.65 -8.20 36.72
C THR A 30 -33.83 -8.02 38.23
N THR A 31 -33.57 -6.82 38.78
CA THR A 31 -34.33 -6.25 39.91
C THR A 31 -34.17 -4.72 39.92
N PRO A 32 -35.16 -3.96 40.44
CA PRO A 32 -35.38 -2.57 40.07
C PRO A 32 -34.73 -1.52 40.99
N ASP A 33 -34.28 -0.45 40.33
CA ASP A 33 -34.32 1.00 40.64
C ASP A 33 -34.26 1.52 42.10
N PRO A 34 -33.34 2.46 42.36
CA PRO A 34 -33.64 3.65 43.13
C PRO A 34 -33.59 4.91 42.23
N GLU A 35 -34.69 5.66 42.26
CA GLU A 35 -34.95 6.92 41.58
C GLU A 35 -33.73 7.86 41.54
N ILE A 36 -33.31 8.21 40.32
CA ILE A 36 -32.49 9.40 40.05
C ILE A 36 -33.30 10.26 39.07
N GLU A 37 -33.72 11.43 39.53
CA GLU A 37 -34.43 12.44 38.74
C GLU A 37 -33.69 12.72 37.43
N VAL A 38 -34.37 12.47 36.31
CA VAL A 38 -33.93 12.84 34.98
C VAL A 38 -34.23 14.32 34.74
N ASP A 39 -33.26 15.19 35.05
CA ASP A 39 -33.25 16.56 34.51
C ASP A 39 -32.65 16.53 33.09
N ASP A 40 -33.55 16.65 32.13
CA ASP A 40 -33.34 16.76 30.68
C ASP A 40 -32.64 18.08 30.33
N ALA A 41 -31.34 18.23 30.63
CA ALA A 41 -30.42 19.15 29.96
C ALA A 41 -29.00 19.12 30.55
N THR A 42 -28.10 18.27 30.04
CA THR A 42 -26.66 18.60 30.00
C THR A 42 -25.95 17.80 28.90
N PRO A 43 -25.19 18.47 28.01
CA PRO A 43 -24.67 17.87 26.79
C PRO A 43 -23.50 16.92 27.06
N SER A 44 -23.50 15.81 26.32
CA SER A 44 -22.34 14.93 26.12
C SER A 44 -21.11 15.77 25.71
N PRO A 45 -19.92 15.58 26.32
CA PRO A 45 -18.71 16.18 25.76
C PRO A 45 -18.55 15.62 24.33
N PRO A 46 -18.44 16.47 23.29
CA PRO A 46 -18.31 15.98 21.93
C PRO A 46 -17.04 15.13 21.80
N PRO A 47 -17.01 14.17 20.88
CA PRO A 47 -15.82 13.36 20.63
C PRO A 47 -14.64 14.29 20.36
N THR A 48 -13.59 14.18 21.18
CA THR A 48 -12.34 14.91 21.03
C THR A 48 -11.61 14.40 19.80
N ASP A 49 -12.05 14.86 18.63
CA ASP A 49 -11.43 14.50 17.36
C ASP A 49 -10.09 15.24 17.23
N PHE A 50 -9.05 14.53 16.80
CA PHE A 50 -7.71 15.10 16.61
C PHE A 50 -7.74 16.33 15.69
N HIS A 51 -8.69 16.38 14.73
CA HIS A 51 -8.90 17.52 13.87
C HIS A 51 -9.33 18.77 14.65
N SER A 52 -10.23 18.60 15.62
CA SER A 52 -10.68 19.70 16.50
C SER A 52 -9.55 20.25 17.36
N HIS A 53 -8.63 19.40 17.84
CA HIS A 53 -7.45 19.86 18.59
C HIS A 53 -6.45 20.62 17.71
N TRP A 54 -6.32 20.21 16.44
CA TRP A 54 -5.46 20.88 15.47
C TRP A 54 -6.04 22.23 15.03
N GLU A 55 -7.33 22.29 14.72
CA GLU A 55 -8.04 23.53 14.41
C GLU A 55 -8.05 24.50 15.59
N LYS A 56 -8.22 23.99 16.81
CA LYS A 56 -8.15 24.81 18.03
C LYS A 56 -6.76 25.42 18.20
N ARG A 57 -5.69 24.65 18.02
CA ARG A 57 -4.30 25.17 18.07
C ARG A 57 -4.03 26.21 16.98
N LYS A 58 -4.63 26.06 15.81
CA LYS A 58 -4.50 27.01 14.70
C LYS A 58 -5.23 28.32 14.98
N ASN A 59 -6.42 28.25 15.59
CA ASN A 59 -7.23 29.41 15.95
C ASN A 59 -6.71 30.14 17.20
N ASP A 60 -6.11 29.43 18.16
CA ASP A 60 -5.53 30.01 19.38
C ASP A 60 -4.23 30.81 19.13
N GLY A 61 -3.68 30.81 17.92
CA GLY A 61 -2.62 31.74 17.53
C GLY A 61 -1.31 31.60 18.32
N ASP A 62 -1.09 30.48 19.02
CA ASP A 62 0.20 30.14 19.62
C ASP A 62 1.16 29.71 18.50
N ALA A 63 1.55 30.68 17.67
CA ALA A 63 2.63 30.49 16.73
C ALA A 63 3.89 30.19 17.56
N PRO A 64 4.63 29.11 17.26
CA PRO A 64 5.87 28.84 17.98
C PRO A 64 6.74 30.09 17.88
N SER A 65 7.10 30.66 19.04
CA SER A 65 7.92 31.87 19.12
C SER A 65 9.11 31.73 18.17
N VAL A 66 9.52 32.86 17.57
CA VAL A 66 10.65 32.91 16.64
C VAL A 66 11.89 32.23 17.24
N GLU A 67 12.10 32.35 18.55
CA GLU A 67 13.17 31.68 19.30
C GLU A 67 13.04 30.14 19.31
N SER A 68 11.83 29.60 19.40
CA SER A 68 11.56 28.16 19.35
C SER A 68 11.80 27.61 17.94
N ARG A 69 11.39 28.35 16.91
CA ARG A 69 11.65 27.99 15.50
C ARG A 69 13.14 28.05 15.18
N GLU A 70 13.83 29.08 15.61
CA GLU A 70 15.28 29.23 15.41
C GLU A 70 16.06 28.13 16.14
N SER A 71 15.60 27.71 17.32
CA SER A 71 16.11 26.52 18.03
C SER A 71 15.88 25.22 17.25
N MET A 72 14.66 25.03 16.69
CA MET A 72 14.35 23.85 15.85
C MET A 72 15.20 23.81 14.58
N TYR A 73 15.30 24.91 13.85
CA TYR A 73 16.13 24.99 12.63
C TYR A 73 17.61 24.85 12.93
N GLY A 74 18.10 25.45 14.01
CA GLY A 74 19.48 25.24 14.45
C GLY A 74 19.75 23.79 14.89
N HIS A 75 18.76 23.08 15.40
CA HIS A 75 18.90 21.65 15.71
C HIS A 75 18.97 20.79 14.44
N ILE A 76 18.13 21.09 13.45
CA ILE A 76 18.09 20.40 12.15
C ILE A 76 19.39 20.64 11.37
N ASP A 77 19.89 21.87 11.36
CA ASP A 77 21.15 22.23 10.71
C ASP A 77 22.36 21.51 11.34
N ARG A 78 22.35 21.35 12.68
CA ARG A 78 23.36 20.57 13.41
C ARG A 78 23.31 19.07 13.13
N ILE A 79 22.13 18.54 12.77
CA ILE A 79 21.97 17.13 12.36
C ILE A 79 22.40 16.96 10.90
N SER A 80 22.06 17.91 10.02
CA SER A 80 22.41 17.87 8.59
C SER A 80 23.89 18.09 8.33
N SER A 81 24.56 18.88 9.17
CA SER A 81 26.01 19.15 9.08
C SER A 81 26.87 18.05 9.70
N GLY A 82 26.28 17.03 10.34
CA GLY A 82 27.01 15.91 10.95
C GLY A 82 27.86 16.26 12.18
N GLN A 83 27.84 17.52 12.64
CA GLN A 83 28.70 18.03 13.71
C GLN A 83 28.45 17.42 15.09
N VAL A 84 27.33 16.72 15.26
CA VAL A 84 26.93 16.16 16.55
C VAL A 84 26.82 14.63 16.48
N GLY A 85 27.48 14.01 15.49
CA GLY A 85 27.42 12.57 15.26
C GLY A 85 26.06 12.07 14.74
N SER A 86 26.02 10.81 14.29
CA SER A 86 24.74 10.15 13.96
C SER A 86 23.85 10.11 15.19
N LEU A 87 22.52 10.12 14.99
CA LEU A 87 21.56 9.91 16.08
C LEU A 87 21.94 8.66 16.91
N MET A 88 22.48 7.62 16.26
CA MET A 88 22.96 6.39 16.90
C MET A 88 24.21 6.54 17.77
N ASP A 89 25.06 7.53 17.51
CA ASP A 89 26.28 7.79 18.29
C ASP A 89 25.93 8.41 19.65
N ARG A 90 25.03 9.39 19.66
CA ARG A 90 24.53 10.04 20.89
C ARG A 90 23.70 9.13 21.77
N PHE A 91 23.06 8.14 21.16
CA PHE A 91 22.21 7.16 21.84
C PHE A 91 22.96 5.87 22.17
N SER A 92 24.26 5.77 21.88
CA SER A 92 25.08 4.58 22.13
C SER A 92 25.20 4.21 23.63
N ASP A 93 24.91 5.13 24.54
CA ASP A 93 24.89 4.90 25.99
C ASP A 93 23.51 4.39 26.49
N ARG A 94 22.45 4.57 25.67
CA ARG A 94 21.05 4.28 26.03
C ARG A 94 20.42 3.13 25.23
N PHE A 95 20.92 2.87 24.03
CA PHE A 95 20.56 1.69 23.25
C PHE A 95 21.64 0.64 23.47
N GLY A 96 21.21 -0.62 23.51
CA GLY A 96 21.99 -1.77 23.92
C GLY A 96 23.40 -1.81 23.33
N SER A 97 24.28 -2.52 24.04
CA SER A 97 25.70 -2.70 23.73
C SER A 97 25.98 -2.90 22.25
N GLU A 98 27.23 -2.71 21.83
CA GLU A 98 27.72 -2.97 20.46
C GLU A 98 27.15 -4.24 19.79
N LEU A 99 26.77 -5.25 20.59
CA LEU A 99 26.04 -6.43 20.18
C LEU A 99 24.66 -6.15 19.53
N ASP A 100 23.87 -5.20 20.02
CA ASP A 100 22.58 -4.84 19.41
C ASP A 100 22.77 -4.18 18.04
N ARG A 101 23.85 -3.39 17.88
CA ARG A 101 24.28 -2.88 16.57
C ARG A 101 24.68 -4.01 15.62
N GLU A 102 25.47 -4.95 16.11
CA GLU A 102 25.86 -6.12 15.32
C GLU A 102 24.64 -6.99 14.97
N ILE A 103 23.70 -7.19 15.90
CA ILE A 103 22.44 -7.91 15.67
C ILE A 103 21.59 -7.21 14.61
N ILE A 104 21.46 -5.88 14.64
CA ILE A 104 20.71 -5.13 13.64
C ILE A 104 21.36 -5.27 12.26
N VAL A 105 22.70 -5.14 12.18
CA VAL A 105 23.43 -5.29 10.91
C VAL A 105 23.34 -6.72 10.38
N LEU A 106 23.52 -7.72 11.24
CA LEU A 106 23.42 -9.14 10.89
C LEU A 106 22.00 -9.52 10.48
N ARG A 107 20.97 -9.06 11.22
CA ARG A 107 19.56 -9.32 10.90
C ARG A 107 19.16 -8.62 9.61
N LYS A 108 19.61 -7.39 9.38
CA LYS A 108 19.38 -6.67 8.13
C LYS A 108 20.05 -7.37 6.94
N LYS A 109 21.28 -7.85 7.11
CA LYS A 109 21.99 -8.65 6.10
C LYS A 109 21.27 -9.97 5.83
N GLN A 110 20.80 -10.67 6.86
CA GLN A 110 20.07 -11.93 6.72
C GLN A 110 18.73 -11.73 5.99
N GLN A 111 18.01 -10.65 6.28
CA GLN A 111 16.79 -10.30 5.54
C GLN A 111 17.09 -9.97 4.07
N GLN A 112 18.17 -9.23 3.80
CA GLN A 112 18.57 -8.94 2.42
C GLN A 112 18.99 -10.20 1.65
N ASP A 113 19.67 -11.13 2.30
CA ASP A 113 20.08 -12.41 1.70
C ASP A 113 18.86 -13.28 1.37
N LEU A 114 17.88 -13.34 2.28
CA LEU A 114 16.59 -14.00 2.03
C LEU A 114 15.80 -13.37 0.87
N LEU A 115 15.79 -12.04 0.77
CA LEU A 115 15.16 -11.33 -0.35
C LEU A 115 15.91 -11.54 -1.68
N ALA A 116 17.22 -11.80 -1.63
CA ALA A 116 18.05 -12.02 -2.81
C ALA A 116 17.90 -13.43 -3.38
N ILE A 117 17.44 -14.39 -2.57
CA ILE A 117 17.12 -15.74 -3.05
C ILE A 117 15.80 -15.64 -3.82
N LYS A 118 15.87 -15.75 -5.15
CA LYS A 118 14.67 -15.96 -5.98
C LYS A 118 13.94 -17.18 -5.44
N PRO A 119 12.66 -17.07 -5.02
CA PRO A 119 11.91 -18.21 -4.51
C PRO A 119 11.80 -19.24 -5.64
N THR A 120 12.54 -20.34 -5.52
CA THR A 120 12.47 -21.44 -6.48
C THR A 120 11.27 -22.28 -6.09
N VAL A 121 10.27 -22.34 -6.97
CA VAL A 121 9.09 -23.19 -6.81
C VAL A 121 9.52 -24.61 -7.19
N GLU A 122 9.89 -25.41 -6.19
CA GLU A 122 10.00 -26.85 -6.40
C GLU A 122 8.60 -27.45 -6.35
N LEU A 123 8.11 -27.91 -7.50
CA LEU A 123 6.83 -28.57 -7.67
C LEU A 123 6.81 -29.87 -6.86
N ILE A 124 6.29 -29.80 -5.63
CA ILE A 124 5.99 -30.99 -4.84
C ILE A 124 4.76 -31.62 -5.51
N SER A 125 4.95 -32.67 -6.30
CA SER A 125 3.84 -33.47 -6.83
C SER A 125 3.00 -33.99 -5.66
N ALA A 126 1.79 -33.47 -5.53
CA ALA A 126 0.78 -34.00 -4.63
C ALA A 126 0.26 -35.33 -5.20
N PRO A 127 0.05 -36.37 -4.37
CA PRO A 127 -0.52 -37.62 -4.82
C PRO A 127 -1.97 -37.41 -5.29
N GLU A 128 -2.26 -38.00 -6.44
CA GLU A 128 -3.56 -38.23 -7.07
C GLU A 128 -4.68 -38.37 -6.03
N SER A 129 -5.63 -37.43 -6.02
CA SER A 129 -6.94 -37.60 -5.39
C SER A 129 -7.98 -36.91 -6.24
N ASP A 130 -8.85 -37.77 -6.76
CA ASP A 130 -10.04 -37.51 -7.55
C ASP A 130 -11.01 -36.49 -6.92
N GLU A 131 -11.67 -35.76 -7.83
CA GLU A 131 -13.03 -35.22 -7.75
C GLU A 131 -13.32 -34.18 -6.63
N GLU A 132 -13.43 -32.90 -7.03
CA GLU A 132 -14.69 -32.15 -7.08
C GLU A 132 -14.45 -30.70 -7.55
N ASP A 133 -15.25 -30.27 -8.55
CA ASP A 133 -15.36 -28.92 -9.12
C ASP A 133 -15.26 -27.81 -8.04
N ILE A 134 -14.15 -27.08 -8.06
CA ILE A 134 -14.04 -25.73 -7.50
C ILE A 134 -13.40 -24.88 -8.59
N ASP A 135 -14.27 -24.21 -9.34
CA ASP A 135 -13.97 -23.06 -10.17
C ASP A 135 -13.56 -21.92 -9.22
N ASP A 136 -12.26 -21.81 -8.92
CA ASP A 136 -11.68 -20.65 -8.27
C ASP A 136 -10.23 -20.48 -8.77
N ALA A 137 -10.05 -19.37 -9.47
CA ALA A 137 -8.78 -18.69 -9.70
C ALA A 137 -7.69 -19.52 -10.40
N SER A 138 -7.77 -19.53 -11.73
CA SER A 138 -6.60 -19.44 -12.59
C SER A 138 -5.75 -18.20 -12.20
N GLU A 139 -4.94 -18.32 -11.15
CA GLU A 139 -3.87 -17.38 -10.79
C GLU A 139 -2.51 -18.10 -10.89
N ASP A 140 -2.17 -18.56 -12.08
CA ASP A 140 -0.76 -18.75 -12.49
C ASP A 140 -0.68 -18.87 -14.02
N ASP A 141 -0.66 -17.74 -14.73
CA ASP A 141 0.08 -17.63 -15.98
C ASP A 141 0.68 -16.23 -16.08
N GLU A 142 1.95 -16.17 -16.45
CA GLU A 142 2.86 -15.02 -16.34
C GLU A 142 2.61 -13.92 -17.39
N SER A 143 1.35 -13.53 -17.59
CA SER A 143 0.97 -12.33 -18.35
C SER A 143 0.17 -11.41 -17.42
N GLN A 144 0.86 -10.48 -16.75
CA GLN A 144 0.17 -9.32 -16.19
C GLN A 144 -0.62 -8.73 -17.35
N ASP A 145 -1.94 -8.83 -17.29
CA ASP A 145 -2.79 -8.24 -18.30
C ASP A 145 -2.55 -6.73 -18.26
N LEU A 146 -1.73 -6.27 -19.20
CA LEU A 146 -1.28 -4.89 -19.32
C LEU A 146 -2.34 -4.02 -20.02
N PHE A 147 -3.43 -4.62 -20.50
CA PHE A 147 -4.43 -3.91 -21.29
C PHE A 147 -5.24 -2.89 -20.48
N PRO A 148 -5.60 -3.13 -19.20
CA PRO A 148 -6.19 -2.09 -18.36
C PRO A 148 -5.24 -0.90 -18.15
N GLU A 149 -3.93 -1.17 -18.05
CA GLU A 149 -2.91 -0.12 -17.96
C GLU A 149 -2.80 0.65 -19.29
N PHE A 150 -2.82 -0.07 -20.42
CA PHE A 150 -2.88 0.49 -21.76
C PHE A 150 -4.09 1.40 -21.96
N PHE A 151 -5.28 0.93 -21.60
CA PHE A 151 -6.51 1.72 -21.65
C PHE A 151 -6.36 3.00 -20.82
N GLY A 152 -5.80 2.90 -19.60
CA GLY A 152 -5.53 4.06 -18.76
C GLY A 152 -4.58 5.08 -19.40
N VAL A 153 -3.51 4.61 -20.05
CA VAL A 153 -2.56 5.45 -20.80
C VAL A 153 -3.26 6.18 -21.94
N VAL A 154 -4.03 5.47 -22.76
CA VAL A 154 -4.76 6.03 -23.90
C VAL A 154 -5.83 7.01 -23.43
N ASN A 155 -6.57 6.69 -22.37
CA ASN A 155 -7.60 7.56 -21.81
C ASN A 155 -7.01 8.87 -21.28
N ASN A 156 -5.86 8.82 -20.61
CA ASN A 156 -5.17 10.03 -20.18
C ASN A 156 -4.67 10.85 -21.38
N LEU A 157 -4.14 10.20 -22.42
CA LEU A 157 -3.69 10.87 -23.62
C LEU A 157 -4.84 11.59 -24.35
N LEU A 158 -5.95 10.90 -24.59
CA LEU A 158 -7.14 11.49 -25.21
C LEU A 158 -7.76 12.59 -24.33
N GLY A 159 -7.69 12.43 -23.00
CA GLY A 159 -8.17 13.44 -22.05
C GLY A 159 -7.34 14.72 -21.99
N ASP A 160 -6.06 14.68 -22.40
CA ASP A 160 -5.17 15.85 -22.51
C ASP A 160 -5.31 16.58 -23.86
N MET A 161 -6.11 16.04 -24.80
CA MET A 161 -6.34 16.66 -26.10
C MET A 161 -7.21 17.92 -26.01
N GLU A 162 -7.16 18.73 -27.06
CA GLU A 162 -8.01 19.91 -27.16
C GLU A 162 -9.50 19.52 -27.22
N GLU A 163 -10.37 20.34 -26.63
CA GLU A 163 -11.80 20.05 -26.54
C GLU A 163 -12.45 19.82 -27.92
N ASP A 164 -11.99 20.51 -28.97
CA ASP A 164 -12.47 20.30 -30.34
C ASP A 164 -12.17 18.88 -30.85
N PHE A 165 -10.98 18.35 -30.55
CA PHE A 165 -10.60 16.99 -30.89
C PHE A 165 -11.42 15.97 -30.10
N ILE A 166 -11.57 16.19 -28.79
CA ILE A 166 -12.36 15.30 -27.93
C ILE A 166 -13.81 15.26 -28.41
N ASN A 167 -14.42 16.40 -28.75
CA ASN A 167 -15.78 16.43 -29.28
C ASN A 167 -15.90 15.74 -30.64
N ALA A 168 -14.88 15.88 -31.51
CA ALA A 168 -14.84 15.17 -32.79
C ALA A 168 -14.75 13.65 -32.59
N PHE A 169 -13.91 13.20 -31.65
CA PHE A 169 -13.77 11.78 -31.30
C PHE A 169 -15.06 11.22 -30.67
N VAL A 170 -15.66 11.92 -29.71
CA VAL A 170 -16.94 11.50 -29.09
C VAL A 170 -18.08 11.41 -30.10
N SER A 171 -18.01 12.22 -31.17
CA SER A 171 -18.99 12.19 -32.27
C SER A 171 -18.67 11.13 -33.33
N SER A 172 -17.50 10.48 -33.27
CA SER A 172 -17.10 9.47 -34.24
C SER A 172 -17.70 8.10 -33.92
N ASP A 173 -17.67 7.22 -34.92
CA ASP A 173 -18.13 5.83 -34.79
C ASP A 173 -17.23 4.97 -33.89
N ASP A 174 -16.10 5.52 -33.42
CA ASP A 174 -15.10 4.86 -32.56
C ASP A 174 -15.43 4.97 -31.07
N PHE A 175 -16.14 6.03 -30.68
CA PHE A 175 -16.48 6.30 -29.30
C PHE A 175 -17.30 5.18 -28.63
N PRO A 176 -18.27 4.52 -29.30
CA PRO A 176 -18.99 3.39 -28.73
C PRO A 176 -18.07 2.22 -28.33
N LEU A 177 -17.07 1.90 -29.16
CA LEU A 177 -16.07 0.87 -28.86
C LEU A 177 -15.19 1.29 -27.68
N PHE A 178 -14.79 2.56 -27.64
CA PHE A 178 -14.03 3.11 -26.53
C PHE A 178 -14.82 3.02 -25.20
N GLN A 179 -16.12 3.30 -25.23
CA GLN A 179 -16.98 3.19 -24.05
C GLN A 179 -17.16 1.74 -23.60
N SER A 180 -17.43 0.80 -24.51
CA SER A 180 -17.60 -0.61 -24.15
C SER A 180 -16.35 -1.21 -23.52
N VAL A 181 -15.18 -0.85 -24.05
CA VAL A 181 -13.90 -1.29 -23.48
C VAL A 181 -13.63 -0.60 -22.14
N GLY A 182 -13.98 0.68 -22.00
CA GLY A 182 -13.81 1.43 -20.76
C GLY A 182 -14.71 1.00 -19.60
N GLU A 183 -15.86 0.38 -19.87
CA GLU A 183 -16.74 -0.17 -18.84
C GLU A 183 -16.11 -1.36 -18.12
N SER A 184 -15.31 -2.17 -18.82
CA SER A 184 -14.66 -3.35 -18.25
C SER A 184 -13.38 -3.72 -19.02
N PRO A 185 -12.27 -2.99 -18.82
CA PRO A 185 -11.03 -3.22 -19.57
C PRO A 185 -10.36 -4.56 -19.24
N THR A 186 -10.69 -5.17 -18.10
CA THR A 186 -10.17 -6.49 -17.68
C THR A 186 -10.96 -7.65 -18.28
N ASP A 187 -12.22 -7.43 -18.68
CA ASP A 187 -13.18 -8.46 -19.13
C ASP A 187 -13.49 -8.35 -20.64
N CYS A 188 -12.56 -7.79 -21.42
CA CYS A 188 -12.71 -7.66 -22.87
C CYS A 188 -12.13 -8.87 -23.61
N ASP A 189 -12.87 -9.39 -24.59
CA ASP A 189 -12.38 -10.42 -25.50
C ASP A 189 -11.18 -9.93 -26.33
N GLU A 190 -10.31 -10.87 -26.75
CA GLU A 190 -9.12 -10.57 -27.55
C GLU A 190 -9.44 -9.90 -28.91
N GLU A 191 -10.55 -10.26 -29.54
CA GLU A 191 -11.04 -9.64 -30.79
C GLU A 191 -11.35 -8.15 -30.57
N THR A 192 -12.10 -7.83 -29.52
CA THR A 192 -12.44 -6.44 -29.14
C THR A 192 -11.19 -5.64 -28.80
N ARG A 193 -10.21 -6.25 -28.12
CA ARG A 193 -8.93 -5.61 -27.77
C ARG A 193 -8.09 -5.27 -29.00
N SER A 194 -8.05 -6.16 -29.99
CA SER A 194 -7.35 -5.95 -31.26
C SER A 194 -8.01 -4.84 -32.09
N GLU A 195 -9.35 -4.82 -32.13
CA GLU A 195 -10.11 -3.76 -32.81
C GLU A 195 -9.91 -2.40 -32.12
N PHE A 196 -9.92 -2.38 -30.78
CA PHE A 196 -9.60 -1.20 -29.99
C PHE A 196 -8.17 -0.71 -30.24
N PHE A 197 -7.18 -1.61 -30.26
CA PHE A 197 -5.80 -1.22 -30.56
C PHE A 197 -5.67 -0.59 -31.95
N SER A 198 -6.34 -1.15 -32.96
CA SER A 198 -6.37 -0.61 -34.32
C SER A 198 -7.01 0.78 -34.39
N MET A 199 -8.10 0.97 -33.65
CA MET A 199 -8.75 2.27 -33.47
C MET A 199 -7.79 3.28 -32.86
N ILE A 200 -7.10 2.93 -31.77
CA ILE A 200 -6.13 3.81 -31.11
C ILE A 200 -4.95 4.14 -32.02
N ASN A 201 -4.41 3.17 -32.76
CA ASN A 201 -3.31 3.42 -33.70
C ASN A 201 -3.72 4.43 -34.79
N ARG A 202 -4.97 4.36 -35.28
CA ARG A 202 -5.51 5.36 -36.21
C ARG A 202 -5.61 6.75 -35.55
N VAL A 203 -6.20 6.82 -34.36
CA VAL A 203 -6.38 8.08 -33.62
C VAL A 203 -5.03 8.72 -33.31
N LEU A 204 -4.05 7.93 -32.86
CA LEU A 204 -2.67 8.38 -32.63
C LEU A 204 -2.00 8.91 -33.91
N GLY A 205 -2.33 8.34 -35.07
CA GLY A 205 -1.84 8.82 -36.37
C GLY A 205 -2.51 10.11 -36.85
N GLU A 206 -3.66 10.48 -36.28
CA GLU A 206 -4.36 11.74 -36.54
C GLU A 206 -3.92 12.87 -35.60
N LEU A 207 -3.15 12.55 -34.55
CA LEU A 207 -2.61 13.53 -33.61
C LEU A 207 -1.50 14.38 -34.23
N PRO A 208 -1.32 15.63 -33.77
CA PRO A 208 -0.21 16.46 -34.19
C PRO A 208 1.13 15.91 -33.66
N GLU A 209 2.22 16.16 -34.41
CA GLU A 209 3.55 15.57 -34.17
C GLU A 209 4.09 15.90 -32.78
N ASP A 210 3.81 17.10 -32.24
CA ASP A 210 4.20 17.51 -30.89
C ASP A 210 3.58 16.64 -29.80
N LYS A 211 2.29 16.29 -29.93
CA LYS A 211 1.60 15.41 -28.98
C LYS A 211 2.05 13.96 -29.10
N ILE A 212 2.41 13.53 -30.30
CA ILE A 212 3.00 12.20 -30.52
C ILE A 212 4.38 12.13 -29.87
N GLU A 213 5.22 13.16 -29.98
CA GLU A 213 6.54 13.21 -29.36
C GLU A 213 6.47 13.21 -27.83
N ASP A 214 5.51 13.96 -27.27
CA ASP A 214 5.20 13.93 -25.83
C ASP A 214 4.78 12.53 -25.38
N PHE A 215 3.94 11.86 -26.18
CA PHE A 215 3.51 10.50 -25.89
C PHE A 215 4.65 9.49 -25.95
N ILE A 216 5.51 9.54 -26.98
CA ILE A 216 6.68 8.66 -27.14
C ILE A 216 7.67 8.84 -25.99
N SER A 217 7.81 10.07 -25.49
CA SER A 217 8.66 10.39 -24.34
C SER A 217 8.04 9.96 -23.00
N SER A 218 6.76 9.60 -22.99
CA SER A 218 6.03 9.19 -21.79
C SER A 218 6.28 7.72 -21.44
N PRO A 219 6.20 7.34 -20.15
CA PRO A 219 6.24 5.94 -19.72
C PRO A 219 5.12 5.08 -20.35
N GLY A 220 4.02 5.71 -20.78
CA GLY A 220 2.89 5.03 -21.42
C GLY A 220 3.23 4.42 -22.78
N PHE A 221 4.27 4.92 -23.45
CA PHE A 221 4.70 4.40 -24.75
C PHE A 221 5.24 2.97 -24.66
N GLU A 222 5.90 2.59 -23.56
CA GLU A 222 6.38 1.22 -23.38
C GLU A 222 5.23 0.21 -23.34
N ILE A 223 4.09 0.60 -22.77
CA ILE A 223 2.88 -0.22 -22.70
C ILE A 223 2.24 -0.31 -24.08
N TYR A 224 2.16 0.81 -24.81
CA TYR A 224 1.71 0.84 -26.21
C TYR A 224 2.55 -0.09 -27.09
N GLN A 225 3.87 -0.08 -26.93
CA GLN A 225 4.78 -0.92 -27.72
C GLN A 225 4.53 -2.42 -27.46
N LYS A 226 4.40 -2.83 -26.19
CA LYS A 226 4.08 -4.21 -25.83
C LYS A 226 2.72 -4.66 -26.39
N MET A 227 1.72 -3.77 -26.34
CA MET A 227 0.40 -4.04 -26.94
C MET A 227 0.48 -4.15 -28.46
N GLY A 228 1.31 -3.34 -29.10
CA GLY A 228 1.58 -3.44 -30.53
C GLY A 228 2.23 -4.77 -30.91
N GLU A 229 3.14 -5.31 -30.09
CA GLU A 229 3.71 -6.64 -30.33
C GLU A 229 2.66 -7.75 -30.19
N LEU A 230 1.64 -7.54 -29.35
CA LEU A 230 0.56 -8.50 -29.12
C LEU A 230 -0.53 -8.47 -30.21
N TYR A 231 -0.84 -7.28 -30.73
CA TYR A 231 -2.00 -7.02 -31.60
C TYR A 231 -1.65 -6.51 -33.02
N SER A 232 -0.38 -6.55 -33.44
CA SER A 232 0.08 -6.13 -34.79
C SER A 232 -0.18 -7.13 -35.91
#